data_AF-D4TYT2-F1
#
_entry.id   AF-D4TYT2-F1
#
_cell.length_a   1.000
_cell.length_b   1.000
_cell.length_c   1.000
_cell.angle_alpha   90.00
_cell.angle_beta   90.00
_cell.angle_gamma   90.00
#
_symmetry.space_group_name_H-M   'P 1'
#
loop_
_entity.id
_entity.type
_entity.pdbx_description
1 polymer ?
#
loop_
_entity_poly.entity_id
_entity_poly.type
_entity_poly.pdbx_seq_one_letter_code
_entity_poly.pdbx_strand_id
1 'polypeptide(L)' 'MSETTPRKRRRVARYVSDVDRRLIEEGLPPSWEDRVRPEDTRPGSMADAPDRGDGANDAQLLENVPPHAQVRA' A
#
# COMPACT_ATOMS: atom_id res chain seq x y z
N MET A 1 -23.51 -18.57 19.64
CA MET A 1 -22.08 -18.67 20.04
C MET A 1 -21.38 -17.46 19.44
N SER A 2 -21.16 -16.40 20.22
CA SER A 2 -20.53 -15.16 19.71
C SER A 2 -19.02 -15.30 19.77
N GLU A 3 -18.38 -15.26 18.60
CA GLU A 3 -16.95 -15.39 18.42
C GLU A 3 -16.24 -14.10 18.88
N THR A 4 -15.41 -14.20 19.92
CA THR A 4 -14.61 -13.09 20.42
C THR A 4 -13.45 -12.84 19.46
N THR A 5 -13.59 -11.85 18.58
CA THR A 5 -12.49 -11.43 17.70
C THR A 5 -11.32 -10.90 18.55
N PRO A 6 -10.07 -11.37 18.30
CA PRO A 6 -8.91 -10.92 19.07
C PRO A 6 -8.69 -9.43 18.86
N ARG A 7 -8.57 -8.68 19.95
CA ARG A 7 -8.42 -7.22 19.93
C ARG A 7 -7.11 -6.85 19.24
N LYS A 8 -7.20 -6.28 18.03
CA LYS A 8 -6.03 -5.86 17.23
C LYS A 8 -5.17 -4.90 18.04
N ARG A 9 -3.89 -5.23 18.25
CA ARG A 9 -2.93 -4.35 18.95
C ARG A 9 -2.89 -3.01 18.24
N ARG A 10 -3.11 -1.92 18.98
CA ARG A 10 -3.07 -0.56 18.46
C ARG A 10 -1.64 -0.24 18.02
N ARG A 11 -1.45 0.08 16.74
CA ARG A 11 -0.14 0.53 16.23
C ARG A 11 0.21 1.87 16.87
N VAL A 12 1.47 2.04 17.27
CA VAL A 12 2.00 3.27 17.86
C VAL A 12 3.10 3.78 16.93
N ALA A 13 3.06 5.05 16.56
CA ALA A 13 4.14 5.68 15.79
C ALA A 13 5.40 5.75 16.67
N ARG A 14 6.50 5.14 16.21
CA ARG A 14 7.80 5.20 16.93
C ARG A 14 8.60 6.44 16.58
N TYR A 15 8.33 7.03 15.43
CA TYR A 15 8.98 8.22 14.91
C TYR A 15 7.92 9.07 14.20
N VAL A 16 8.01 10.38 14.38
CA VAL A 16 7.13 11.38 13.76
C VAL A 16 8.02 12.38 13.03
N SER A 17 7.78 12.56 11.73
CA SER A 17 8.54 13.51 10.92
C SER A 17 8.35 14.96 11.41
N ASP A 18 9.25 15.87 11.05
CA ASP A 18 9.08 17.29 11.39
C ASP A 18 7.83 17.90 10.73
N VAL A 19 7.48 17.43 9.54
CA VAL A 19 6.29 17.86 8.81
C VAL A 19 5.03 17.42 9.54
N ASP A 20 4.96 16.15 9.95
CA ASP A 20 3.81 15.62 10.70
C ASP A 20 3.65 16.30 12.06
N ARG A 21 4.77 16.65 12.73
CA ARG A 21 4.72 17.43 13.97
C ARG A 21 4.06 18.78 13.76
N ARG A 22 4.43 19.52 12.72
CA ARG A 22 3.80 20.81 12.39
C ARG A 22 2.31 20.65 12.06
N LEU A 23 1.94 19.63 11.30
CA LEU A 23 0.53 19.34 11.02
C LEU A 23 -0.26 19.12 12.31
N ILE A 24 0.27 18.32 13.23
CA ILE A 24 -0.36 18.07 14.55
C ILE A 24 -0.49 19.38 15.35
N GLU A 25 0.56 20.21 15.37
CA GLU A 25 0.56 21.49 16.07
C GLU A 25 -0.47 22.48 15.51
N GLU A 26 -0.70 22.45 14.19
CA GLU A 26 -1.72 23.25 13.48
C GLU A 26 -3.14 22.66 13.60
N GLY A 27 -3.29 21.50 14.25
CA GLY A 27 -4.57 20.79 14.38
C GLY A 27 -5.00 20.06 13.10
N LEU A 28 -4.09 19.88 12.15
CA LEU A 28 -4.29 19.12 10.92
C LEU A 28 -3.95 17.63 11.13
N PRO A 29 -4.61 16.72 10.38
CA PRO A 29 -4.28 15.30 10.44
C PRO A 29 -2.85 15.07 9.90
N PRO A 30 -2.05 14.20 10.56
CA PRO A 30 -0.75 13.78 10.04
C PRO A 30 -0.88 13.09 8.69
N SER A 31 0.20 13.05 7.91
CA SER A 31 0.17 12.46 6.56
C SER A 31 -0.13 10.96 6.55
N TRP A 32 0.09 10.24 7.66
CA TRP A 32 -0.28 8.83 7.77
C TRP A 32 -1.77 8.59 8.04
N GLU A 33 -2.49 9.64 8.46
CA GLU A 33 -3.96 9.62 8.54
C GLU A 33 -4.60 10.15 7.26
N ASP A 34 -3.82 10.84 6.43
CA ASP A 34 -4.25 11.28 5.11
C ASP A 34 -4.60 10.05 4.25
N ARG A 35 -5.89 9.91 3.97
CA ARG A 35 -6.41 8.82 3.14
C ARG A 35 -6.51 9.37 1.73
N VAL A 36 -5.81 8.72 0.81
CA VAL A 36 -6.01 8.95 -0.62
C VAL A 36 -7.49 8.73 -0.94
N ARG A 37 -8.19 9.80 -1.32
CA ARG A 37 -9.59 9.71 -1.72
C ARG A 37 -9.67 9.30 -3.19
N PRO A 38 -10.81 8.74 -3.64
CA PRO A 38 -11.02 8.47 -5.06
C PRO A 38 -10.82 9.73 -5.92
N GLU A 39 -11.17 10.90 -5.39
CA GLU A 39 -11.02 12.19 -6.05
C GLU A 39 -9.55 12.61 -6.28
N ASP A 40 -8.61 12.10 -5.46
CA ASP A 40 -7.17 12.36 -5.58
C ASP A 40 -6.49 11.44 -6.60
N THR A 41 -7.21 10.41 -7.06
CA THR A 41 -6.69 9.42 -8.00
C THR A 41 -6.64 10.03 -9.40
N ARG A 42 -5.43 10.18 -9.94
CA ARG A 42 -5.23 10.68 -11.30
C ARG A 42 -5.43 9.56 -12.33
N PRO A 43 -5.90 9.88 -13.55
CA PRO A 43 -5.94 8.92 -14.65
C PRO A 43 -4.56 8.30 -14.89
N GLY A 44 -4.49 6.97 -14.92
CA GLY A 44 -3.24 6.21 -15.04
C GLY A 44 -2.56 5.91 -13.70
N SER A 45 -3.25 6.12 -12.57
CA SER A 45 -2.79 5.67 -11.25
C SER A 45 -2.81 4.14 -11.17
N MET A 46 -2.13 3.57 -10.16
CA MET A 46 -2.17 2.11 -9.93
C MET A 46 -3.58 1.58 -9.62
N ALA A 47 -4.52 2.46 -9.23
CA ALA A 47 -5.95 2.13 -9.15
C ALA A 47 -6.58 1.81 -10.52
N ASP A 48 -6.04 2.38 -11.60
CA ASP A 48 -6.45 2.12 -12.98
C ASP A 48 -5.66 0.97 -13.62
N ALA A 49 -4.71 0.38 -12.87
CA ALA A 49 -3.93 -0.74 -13.39
C ALA A 49 -4.84 -1.95 -13.60
N PRO A 50 -4.71 -2.66 -14.74
CA PRO A 50 -5.44 -3.89 -15.00
C PRO A 50 -4.98 -5.06 -14.12
N ASP A 51 -4.04 -4.83 -13.19
CA ASP A 51 -3.61 -5.80 -12.20
C ASP A 51 -4.74 -6.02 -11.18
N ARG A 52 -5.70 -6.84 -11.57
CA ARG A 52 -6.88 -7.23 -10.78
C ARG A 52 -6.53 -8.17 -9.63
N GLY A 53 -5.24 -8.44 -9.38
CA GLY A 53 -4.80 -9.51 -8.50
C GLY A 53 -5.13 -10.90 -9.05
N ASP A 54 -5.36 -11.01 -10.38
CA ASP A 54 -5.56 -12.27 -11.09
C ASP A 54 -4.25 -12.94 -11.51
N GLY A 55 -3.11 -12.30 -11.22
CA GLY A 55 -1.77 -12.82 -11.52
C GLY A 55 -1.36 -12.67 -12.98
N ALA A 56 -2.10 -11.90 -13.82
CA ALA A 56 -1.76 -11.71 -15.22
C ALA A 56 -0.36 -11.08 -15.42
N ASN A 57 0.04 -10.18 -14.53
CA ASN A 57 1.38 -9.59 -14.54
C ASN A 57 2.46 -10.61 -14.14
N ASP A 58 2.20 -11.43 -13.11
CA ASP A 58 3.13 -12.49 -12.69
C ASP A 58 3.32 -13.53 -13.81
N ALA A 59 2.27 -13.87 -14.55
CA ALA A 59 2.34 -14.74 -15.71
C ALA A 59 3.23 -14.15 -16.82
N GLN A 60 3.05 -12.86 -17.14
CA GLN A 60 3.90 -12.17 -18.12
C GLN A 60 5.36 -12.06 -17.66
N LEU A 61 5.59 -11.84 -16.36
CA LEU A 61 6.93 -11.81 -15.80
C LEU A 61 7.63 -13.16 -15.89
N LEU A 62 6.89 -14.27 -15.67
CA LEU A 62 7.41 -15.63 -15.82
C LEU A 62 7.68 -16.01 -17.28
N GLU A 63 6.88 -15.52 -18.23
CA GLU A 63 7.11 -15.73 -19.66
C GLU A 63 8.35 -14.98 -20.17
N ASN A 64 8.58 -13.78 -19.65
CA ASN A 64 9.66 -12.89 -20.10
C ASN A 64 10.90 -12.90 -19.18
N VAL A 65 11.14 -14.01 -18.44
CA VAL A 65 12.32 -14.12 -17.55
C VAL A 65 13.60 -14.12 -18.36
N PRO A 66 14.53 -13.18 -18.12
CA PRO A 66 15.79 -13.12 -18.85
C PRO A 66 16.68 -14.34 -18.57
N PRO A 67 17.51 -14.78 -19.53
CA PRO A 67 18.19 -16.08 -19.49
C PRO A 67 19.16 -16.26 -18.30
N HIS A 68 19.67 -15.17 -17.72
CA HIS A 68 20.54 -15.24 -16.54
C HIS A 68 19.77 -15.46 -15.22
N ALA A 69 18.46 -15.23 -15.21
CA ALA A 69 17.58 -15.40 -14.05
C ALA A 69 16.77 -16.71 -14.08
N GLN A 70 16.89 -17.50 -15.15
CA GLN A 70 16.23 -18.80 -15.27
C GLN A 70 16.89 -19.84 -14.35
N VAL A 71 16.08 -20.66 -13.69
CA VAL A 71 16.58 -21.79 -12.89
C VAL A 71 17.24 -22.78 -13.85
N ARG A 72 18.53 -23.06 -13.64
CA ARG A 72 19.26 -24.04 -14.46
C ARG A 72 18.80 -25.45 -14.09
N ALA A 73 18.51 -26.25 -15.12
CA ALA A 73 18.15 -27.67 -15.00
C ALA A 73 19.34 -28.55 -14.59
#